data_AF-A0A699VUV1-F1
#
_entry.id   AF-A0A699VUV1-F1
#
_cell.length_a   1.000
_cell.length_b   1.000
_cell.length_c   1.000
_cell.angle_alpha   90.00
_cell.angle_beta   90.00
_cell.angle_gamma   90.00
#
_symmetry.space_group_name_H-M   'P 1'
#
loop_
_entity.id
_entity.type
_entity.pdbx_description
1 polymer ?
#
loop_
_entity_poly.entity_id
_entity_poly.type
_entity_poly.pdbx_seq_one_letter_code
_entity_poly.pdbx_strand_id
1 'polypeptide(L)'
;MGSKKKNVVVTSDPLALIAEKTNKDDEKKKDMSRVKCYNCKKEGHFAKDYKKAKVKDYKYYKTKILLAKKDKDEQVLLAEDQAWME
;
A
#
# COMPACT_ATOMS: atom_id res chain seq x y z
N MET A 1 -40.11 20.54 41.82
CA MET A 1 -38.71 20.48 41.34
C MET A 1 -38.68 19.60 40.09
N GLY A 2 -38.75 20.20 38.89
CA GLY A 2 -38.85 19.46 37.64
C GLY A 2 -37.48 19.18 37.03
N SER A 3 -36.97 17.95 37.17
CA SER A 3 -35.71 17.55 36.55
C SER A 3 -35.88 17.41 35.03
N LYS A 4 -35.45 18.42 34.28
CA LYS A 4 -35.33 18.34 32.81
C LYS A 4 -34.23 17.33 32.46
N LYS A 5 -34.65 16.15 31.97
CA LYS A 5 -33.74 15.19 31.33
C LYS A 5 -33.26 15.78 30.00
N LYS A 6 -31.97 16.09 29.92
CA LYS A 6 -31.26 16.42 28.68
C LYS A 6 -30.81 15.10 28.03
N ASN A 7 -31.32 14.85 26.82
CA ASN A 7 -30.90 13.71 26.04
C ASN A 7 -29.49 14.00 25.52
N VAL A 8 -28.49 13.24 25.98
CA VAL A 8 -27.16 13.27 25.39
C VAL A 8 -27.29 12.50 24.09
N VAL A 9 -27.37 13.22 22.97
CA VAL A 9 -27.27 12.61 21.65
C VAL A 9 -25.84 12.08 21.56
N VAL A 10 -25.69 10.77 21.76
CA VAL A 10 -24.43 10.10 21.45
C VAL A 10 -24.39 10.06 19.93
N THR A 11 -23.51 10.85 19.34
CA THR A 11 -23.27 10.84 17.90
C THR A 11 -22.58 9.54 17.55
N SER A 12 -23.36 8.47 17.40
CA SER A 12 -22.92 7.12 17.08
C SER A 12 -22.61 6.93 15.61
N ASP A 13 -22.69 7.99 14.80
CA ASP A 13 -22.47 7.92 13.36
C ASP A 13 -21.00 7.52 13.09
N PRO A 14 -20.76 6.31 12.55
CA PRO A 14 -19.42 5.84 12.23
C PRO A 14 -18.70 6.80 11.27
N LEU A 15 -19.45 7.50 10.41
CA LEU A 15 -18.89 8.44 9.44
C LEU A 15 -18.29 9.68 10.12
N ALA A 16 -18.89 10.14 11.22
CA ALA A 16 -18.35 11.25 12.01
C ALA A 16 -17.02 10.85 12.68
N LEU A 17 -16.93 9.62 13.20
CA LEU A 17 -15.69 9.07 13.78
C LEU A 17 -14.60 8.81 12.72
N ILE A 18 -14.98 8.50 11.48
CA ILE A 18 -14.05 8.32 10.36
C ILE A 18 -13.52 9.67 9.87
N ALA A 19 -14.36 10.70 9.78
CA ALA A 19 -13.97 12.05 9.37
C ALA A 19 -12.96 12.72 10.33
N GLU A 20 -13.07 12.46 11.64
CA GLU A 20 -12.08 12.91 12.64
C GLU A 20 -10.73 12.18 12.52
N LYS A 21 -10.71 10.95 11.98
CA LYS A 21 -9.49 10.15 11.82
C LYS A 21 -8.70 10.47 10.55
N THR A 22 -9.32 11.03 9.52
CA THR A 22 -8.66 11.21 8.21
C THR A 22 -7.81 12.46 8.07
N ASN A 23 -7.70 13.32 9.09
CA ASN A 23 -6.96 14.59 8.99
C ASN A 23 -6.05 14.82 10.21
N LYS A 24 -5.07 13.94 10.43
CA LYS A 24 -4.00 14.13 11.43
C LYS A 24 -2.59 14.04 10.89
N ASP A 25 -2.44 14.14 9.57
CA ASP A 25 -1.16 14.37 8.91
C ASP A 25 -0.96 15.87 8.60
N ASP A 26 -1.49 16.74 9.47
CA ASP A 26 -1.07 18.14 9.51
C ASP A 26 0.31 18.19 10.20
N GLU A 27 1.30 17.54 9.57
CA GLU A 27 2.70 17.83 9.82
C GLU A 27 2.87 19.29 9.44
N LYS A 28 2.81 20.16 10.46
CA LYS A 28 3.33 21.52 10.47
C LYS A 28 4.45 21.59 9.45
N LYS A 29 4.19 22.18 8.26
CA LYS A 29 5.02 22.13 7.05
C LYS A 29 6.44 22.59 7.36
N LYS A 30 7.23 21.70 7.94
CA LYS A 30 8.64 21.88 8.15
C LYS A 30 9.23 21.67 6.78
N ASP A 31 10.11 22.58 6.37
CA ASP A 31 10.75 22.50 5.08
C ASP A 31 11.51 21.16 4.95
N MET A 32 10.87 20.20 4.26
CA MET A 32 11.39 18.84 4.07
C MET A 32 12.62 18.84 3.16
N SER A 33 12.83 19.89 2.36
CA SER A 33 14.00 19.98 1.47
C SER A 33 15.31 19.99 2.25
N ARG A 34 15.28 20.45 3.51
CA ARG A 34 16.45 20.47 4.41
C ARG A 34 16.61 19.20 5.24
N VAL A 35 15.61 18.32 5.25
CA VAL A 35 15.63 17.08 6.03
C VAL A 35 16.42 16.03 5.27
N LYS A 36 17.60 15.68 5.78
CA LYS A 36 18.43 14.60 5.23
C LYS A 36 18.17 13.29 5.96
N CYS A 37 17.76 12.26 5.23
CA CYS A 37 17.60 10.92 5.77
C CYS A 37 18.96 10.27 6.06
N TYR A 38 19.20 9.86 7.30
CA TYR A 38 20.46 9.19 7.70
C TYR A 38 20.68 7.85 6.99
N ASN A 39 19.61 7.12 6.67
CA ASN A 39 19.70 5.78 6.07
C ASN A 39 20.07 5.79 4.58
N CYS A 40 19.51 6.72 3.80
CA CYS A 40 19.75 6.78 2.34
C CYS A 40 20.56 7.99 1.89
N LYS A 41 20.88 8.90 2.82
CA LYS A 41 21.61 10.16 2.60
C LYS A 41 20.98 11.12 1.58
N LYS A 42 19.70 10.92 1.24
CA LYS A 42 18.90 11.81 0.39
C LYS A 42 18.08 12.78 1.24
N GLU A 43 17.81 13.96 0.68
CA GLU A 43 16.94 14.97 1.28
C GLU A 43 15.46 14.67 1.02
N GLY A 44 14.55 15.36 1.73
CA GLY A 44 13.10 15.30 1.47
C GLY A 44 12.28 14.35 2.34
N HIS A 45 12.88 13.56 3.23
CA HIS A 45 12.15 12.66 4.14
C HIS A 45 12.92 12.32 5.41
N PHE A 46 12.19 11.96 6.47
CA PHE A 46 12.79 11.45 7.70
C PHE A 46 13.19 9.98 7.57
N ALA A 47 14.15 9.55 8.39
CA ALA A 47 14.55 8.15 8.47
C ALA A 47 13.40 7.21 8.91
N LYS A 48 12.41 7.73 9.65
CA LYS A 48 11.20 6.98 10.05
C LYS A 48 10.34 6.58 8.84
N ASP A 49 10.34 7.40 7.79
CA ASP A 49 9.55 7.17 6.58
C ASP A 49 10.32 6.38 5.52
N TYR A 50 11.59 6.04 5.80
CA TYR A 50 12.44 5.31 4.88
C TYR A 50 11.95 3.86 4.70
N LYS A 51 11.28 3.61 3.57
CA LYS A 51 10.92 2.27 3.10
C LYS A 51 12.01 1.75 2.19
N LYS A 52 12.80 0.78 2.67
CA LYS A 52 13.81 0.11 1.85
C LYS A 52 13.11 -0.68 0.74
N ALA A 53 13.44 -0.39 -0.51
CA ALA A 53 13.00 -1.22 -1.62
C ALA A 53 13.53 -2.65 -1.42
N LYS A 54 12.66 -3.65 -1.56
CA LYS A 54 13.09 -5.04 -1.61
C LYS A 54 13.84 -5.24 -2.93
N VAL A 55 15.16 -5.15 -2.88
CA VAL A 55 16.01 -5.49 -4.02
C VAL A 55 15.81 -6.97 -4.28
N LYS A 56 15.22 -7.29 -5.43
CA LYS A 56 15.09 -8.66 -5.92
C LYS A 56 16.46 -9.11 -6.40
N ASP A 57 16.90 -10.27 -5.94
CA ASP A 57 18.17 -10.84 -6.35
C ASP A 57 18.09 -11.52 -7.73
N TYR A 58 19.24 -11.90 -8.27
CA TYR A 58 19.32 -12.62 -9.55
C TYR A 58 18.54 -13.94 -9.53
N LYS A 59 18.50 -14.63 -8.39
CA LYS A 59 17.80 -15.92 -8.23
C LYS A 59 16.29 -15.74 -8.41
N TYR A 60 15.70 -14.70 -7.81
CA TYR A 60 14.30 -14.33 -7.98
C TYR A 60 13.96 -14.11 -9.45
N TYR A 61 14.77 -13.32 -10.17
CA TYR A 61 14.52 -13.04 -11.58
C TYR A 61 14.67 -14.30 -12.43
N LYS A 62 15.69 -15.13 -12.18
CA LYS A 62 15.87 -16.42 -12.87
C LYS A 62 14.64 -17.31 -12.72
N THR A 63 14.12 -17.46 -11.50
CA THR A 63 12.90 -18.24 -11.24
C THR A 63 11.66 -17.65 -11.92
N LYS A 64 11.47 -16.33 -11.89
CA LYS A 64 10.31 -15.69 -12.54
C LYS A 64 10.33 -15.84 -14.06
N ILE A 65 11.49 -15.80 -14.70
CA ILE A 65 11.63 -16.07 -16.14
C ILE A 65 11.31 -17.53 -16.46
N LEU A 66 11.79 -18.47 -15.65
CA LEU A 66 11.50 -19.90 -15.81
C LEU A 66 9.99 -20.19 -15.70
N LEU A 67 9.30 -19.59 -14.74
CA LEU A 67 7.85 -19.74 -14.59
C LEU A 67 7.10 -19.17 -15.81
N ALA A 68 7.43 -17.94 -16.23
CA ALA A 68 6.77 -17.31 -17.37
C ALA A 68 7.01 -18.03 -18.72
N LYS A 69 8.07 -18.86 -18.82
CA LYS A 69 8.28 -19.74 -19.97
C LYS A 69 7.35 -20.96 -19.89
N LYS A 70 7.29 -21.62 -18.73
CA LYS A 70 6.37 -22.76 -18.52
C LYS A 70 4.91 -22.40 -18.76
N ASP A 71 4.47 -21.24 -18.29
CA ASP A 71 3.09 -20.78 -18.52
C ASP A 71 2.78 -20.58 -20.01
N LYS A 72 3.78 -20.22 -20.83
CA LYS A 72 3.63 -20.10 -22.29
C LYS A 72 3.61 -21.47 -22.95
N ASP A 73 4.50 -22.36 -22.54
CA ASP A 73 4.55 -23.73 -23.07
C ASP A 73 3.22 -24.45 -22.76
N GLU A 74 2.67 -24.28 -21.56
CA GLU A 74 1.35 -24.81 -21.17
C GLU A 74 0.21 -24.17 -22.00
N GLN A 75 0.26 -22.87 -22.26
CA GLN A 75 -0.73 -22.23 -23.14
C GLN A 75 -0.67 -22.75 -24.58
N VAL A 76 0.53 -23.03 -25.10
CA VAL A 76 0.70 -23.61 -26.44
C VAL A 76 0.09 -25.00 -26.49
N LEU A 77 0.37 -25.85 -25.50
CA LEU A 77 -0.20 -27.19 -25.40
C LEU A 77 -1.73 -27.16 -25.37
N LEU A 78 -2.32 -26.26 -24.59
CA LEU A 78 -3.78 -26.10 -24.52
C LEU A 78 -4.39 -25.65 -25.86
N ALA A 79 -3.69 -24.82 -26.63
CA ALA A 79 -4.15 -24.38 -27.94
C ALA A 79 -4.07 -25.50 -29.00
N GLU A 80 -3.03 -26.34 -28.94
CA GLU A 80 -2.88 -27.51 -29.81
C GLU A 80 -3.98 -28.54 -29.54
N ASP A 81 -4.28 -28.85 -28.28
CA ASP A 81 -5.36 -29.77 -27.91
C ASP A 81 -6.73 -29.26 -28.41
N GLN A 82 -6.95 -27.94 -28.39
CA GLN A 82 -8.18 -27.34 -28.88
C GLN A 82 -8.27 -27.34 -30.42
N ALA A 83 -7.14 -27.15 -31.12
CA ALA A 83 -7.07 -27.24 -32.58
C ALA A 83 -7.20 -28.69 -33.10
N TRP A 84 -6.87 -29.69 -32.28
CA TRP A 84 -7.03 -31.10 -32.62
C TRP A 84 -8.47 -31.62 -32.44
N MET A 85 -9.31 -30.87 -31.72
CA MET A 85 -10.70 -31.21 -31.42
C MET A 85 -11.72 -30.50 -32.34
N GLU A 86 -11.26 -29.74 -33.34
CA GLU A 86 -12.07 -29.20 -34.47
C GLU A 86 -12.09 -30.16 -35.66
#